data_AF-A0AAN9Q8W7-F1
#
_entry.id   AF-A0AAN9Q8W7-F1
#
_cell.length_a   1.000
_cell.length_b   1.000
_cell.length_c   1.000
_cell.angle_alpha   90.00
_cell.angle_beta   90.00
_cell.angle_gamma   90.00
#
_symmetry.space_group_name_H-M   'P 1'
#
loop_
_entity.id
_entity.type
_entity.pdbx_description
1 polymer ?
#
loop_
_entity_poly.entity_id
_entity_poly.type
_entity_poly.pdbx_seq_one_letter_code
_entity_poly.pdbx_strand_id
1 'polypeptide(L)'
;MEGQPAKRRRVYSLEPNKVVQAAFARNYLNYLVPALMKIKEKSISSEHNSHCDIQNVVKYEVDMAMVFSAQGFAWSNALSVKLQRDYNKINVGSDTNASFDENNKGGGEGSSRSICDQNEMVALDYFSSKPGLKSNYYKGLRGEDHEDEDIDGKLKSLRGLIPGGKEMRNEQMVAELQSYISCLQMQVNILECLSETP
;
A
#
# COMPACT_ATOMS: atom_id res chain seq x y z
N MET A 1 -61.37 24.50 -7.42
CA MET A 1 -59.90 24.48 -7.47
C MET A 1 -59.45 23.25 -6.70
N GLU A 2 -59.12 22.18 -7.40
CA GLU A 2 -58.78 20.87 -6.82
C GLU A 2 -57.26 20.79 -6.65
N GLY A 3 -56.80 20.72 -5.40
CA GLY A 3 -55.37 20.74 -5.06
C GLY A 3 -54.71 19.38 -5.26
N GLN A 4 -53.68 19.32 -6.09
CA GLN A 4 -52.85 18.14 -6.30
C GLN A 4 -52.04 17.80 -5.03
N PRO A 5 -52.02 16.54 -4.54
CA PRO A 5 -51.24 16.16 -3.37
C PRO A 5 -49.74 16.09 -3.72
N ALA A 6 -48.94 16.89 -3.03
CA ALA A 6 -47.49 16.91 -3.16
C ALA A 6 -46.90 15.53 -2.77
N LYS A 7 -46.29 14.85 -3.75
CA LYS A 7 -45.61 13.56 -3.56
C LYS A 7 -44.37 13.77 -2.69
N ARG A 8 -44.49 13.45 -1.39
CA ARG A 8 -43.33 13.42 -0.48
C ARG A 8 -42.43 12.25 -0.84
N ARG A 9 -41.17 12.58 -1.17
CA ARG A 9 -40.09 11.63 -1.48
C ARG A 9 -39.75 10.85 -0.20
N ARG A 10 -39.95 9.53 -0.19
CA ARG A 10 -39.55 8.68 0.94
C ARG A 10 -38.03 8.60 0.97
N VAL A 11 -37.43 9.07 2.07
CA VAL A 11 -35.99 8.91 2.33
C VAL A 11 -35.84 7.61 3.12
N TYR A 12 -35.20 6.61 2.52
CA TYR A 12 -34.82 5.38 3.22
C TYR A 12 -33.54 5.64 4.02
N SER A 13 -33.51 5.22 5.28
CA SER A 13 -32.30 5.24 6.11
C SER A 13 -31.31 4.20 5.56
N LEU A 14 -30.20 4.65 5.00
CA LEU A 14 -29.09 3.77 4.65
C LEU A 14 -28.27 3.47 5.90
N GLU A 15 -27.78 2.22 6.00
CA GLU A 15 -26.86 1.84 7.06
C GLU A 15 -25.54 2.63 6.94
N PRO A 16 -24.97 3.14 8.04
CA PRO A 16 -23.74 3.94 8.02
C PRO A 16 -22.58 3.27 7.25
N ASN A 17 -22.44 1.95 7.37
CA ASN A 17 -21.40 1.19 6.67
C ASN A 17 -21.56 1.26 5.15
N LYS A 18 -22.80 1.20 4.64
CA LYS A 18 -23.09 1.29 3.20
C LYS A 18 -22.81 2.68 2.66
N VAL A 19 -23.02 3.71 3.49
CA VAL A 19 -22.71 5.11 3.13
C VAL A 19 -21.20 5.32 3.02
N VAL A 20 -20.42 4.84 3.98
CA VAL A 20 -18.94 4.91 3.93
C VAL A 20 -18.41 4.12 2.73
N GLN A 21 -18.97 2.95 2.47
CA GLN A 21 -18.58 2.13 1.33
C GLN A 21 -18.83 2.81 -0.02
N ALA A 22 -20.03 3.38 -0.18
CA ALA A 22 -20.40 4.12 -1.38
C ALA A 22 -19.54 5.38 -1.57
N ALA A 23 -19.21 6.08 -0.49
CA ALA A 23 -18.36 7.27 -0.53
C ALA A 23 -16.93 6.93 -0.99
N PHE A 24 -16.32 5.90 -0.41
CA PHE A 24 -15.01 5.41 -0.84
C PHE A 24 -15.04 4.98 -2.31
N ALA A 25 -16.01 4.15 -2.72
CA ALA A 25 -16.07 3.63 -4.09
C ALA A 25 -16.21 4.77 -5.11
N ARG A 26 -17.03 5.77 -4.79
CA ARG A 26 -17.16 6.98 -5.61
C ARG A 26 -15.84 7.73 -5.72
N ASN A 27 -15.14 7.97 -4.60
CA ASN A 27 -13.87 8.70 -4.61
C ASN A 27 -12.80 7.92 -5.39
N TYR A 28 -12.75 6.60 -5.21
CA TYR A 28 -11.81 5.71 -5.86
C TYR A 28 -11.97 5.72 -7.37
N LEU A 29 -13.20 5.54 -7.87
CA LEU A 29 -13.50 5.56 -9.30
C LEU A 29 -13.31 6.95 -9.92
N ASN A 30 -13.67 8.02 -9.20
CA ASN A 30 -13.51 9.40 -9.67
C ASN A 30 -12.03 9.74 -9.94
N TYR A 31 -11.11 9.18 -9.16
CA TYR A 31 -9.68 9.35 -9.39
C TYR A 31 -9.16 8.36 -10.44
N LEU A 32 -9.48 7.07 -10.28
CA LEU A 32 -8.86 6.00 -11.04
C LEU A 32 -9.26 6.03 -12.51
N VAL A 33 -10.55 6.21 -12.84
CA VAL A 33 -11.02 6.12 -14.23
C VAL A 33 -10.37 7.18 -15.13
N PRO A 34 -10.32 8.49 -14.76
CA PRO A 34 -9.59 9.48 -15.54
C PRO A 34 -8.09 9.20 -15.64
N ALA A 35 -7.46 8.70 -14.58
CA ALA A 35 -6.03 8.40 -14.57
C ALA A 35 -5.69 7.26 -15.56
N LEU A 36 -6.46 6.17 -15.52
CA LEU A 36 -6.30 5.06 -16.45
C LEU A 36 -6.54 5.47 -17.91
N MET A 37 -7.51 6.35 -18.15
CA MET A 37 -7.77 6.88 -19.50
C MET A 37 -6.59 7.68 -20.04
N LYS A 38 -5.95 8.51 -19.21
CA LYS A 38 -4.73 9.25 -19.58
C LYS A 38 -3.56 8.33 -19.90
N ILE A 39 -3.38 7.26 -19.11
CA ILE A 39 -2.32 6.27 -19.36
C ILE A 39 -2.55 5.62 -20.73
N LYS A 40 -3.78 5.17 -21.00
CA LYS A 40 -4.15 4.56 -22.28
C LYS A 40 -3.89 5.50 -23.46
N GLU A 41 -4.28 6.77 -23.37
CA GLU A 41 -4.04 7.77 -24.42
C GLU A 41 -2.54 7.97 -24.68
N LYS A 42 -1.73 8.10 -23.62
CA LYS A 42 -0.27 8.24 -23.72
C LYS A 42 0.40 7.00 -24.33
N SER A 43 -0.10 5.81 -24.03
CA SER A 43 0.41 4.55 -24.60
C SER A 43 0.12 4.43 -26.10
N ILE A 44 -0.99 4.98 -26.59
CA ILE A 44 -1.32 4.98 -28.02
C ILE A 44 -0.43 5.97 -28.81
N SER A 45 -0.02 7.08 -28.19
CA SER A 45 0.78 8.11 -28.86
C SER A 45 2.30 7.83 -28.89
N SER A 46 2.79 6.79 -28.23
CA SER A 46 4.20 6.53 -28.01
C SER A 46 4.55 5.09 -28.40
N GLU A 47 5.24 4.91 -29.54
CA GLU A 47 5.58 3.60 -30.11
C GLU A 47 6.67 2.82 -29.33
N HIS A 48 7.28 3.43 -28.31
CA HIS A 48 8.38 2.84 -27.54
C HIS A 48 8.17 3.09 -26.04
N ASN A 49 7.23 2.38 -25.42
CA ASN A 49 7.19 2.28 -23.96
C ASN A 49 7.33 0.82 -23.55
N SER A 50 8.30 0.56 -22.67
CA SER A 50 8.48 -0.77 -22.13
C SER A 50 7.25 -1.14 -21.29
N HIS A 51 6.78 -2.39 -21.42
CA HIS A 51 5.56 -2.85 -20.74
C HIS A 51 5.64 -2.68 -19.21
N CYS A 52 6.85 -2.71 -18.63
CA CYS A 52 7.06 -2.53 -17.20
C CYS A 52 6.80 -1.08 -16.73
N ASP A 53 7.01 -0.07 -17.59
CA ASP A 53 6.72 1.32 -17.24
C ASP A 53 5.22 1.55 -17.05
N ILE A 54 4.41 0.94 -17.92
CA ILE A 54 2.94 1.04 -17.84
C ILE A 54 2.42 0.40 -16.55
N GLN A 55 2.90 -0.80 -16.21
CA GLN A 55 2.48 -1.49 -14.99
C GLN A 55 2.81 -0.68 -13.73
N ASN A 56 4.00 -0.08 -13.67
CA ASN A 56 4.42 0.76 -12.55
C ASN A 56 3.59 2.04 -12.44
N VAL A 57 3.26 2.68 -13.57
CA VAL A 57 2.39 3.86 -13.59
C VAL A 57 0.97 3.49 -13.18
N VAL A 58 0.40 2.38 -13.68
CA VAL A 58 -0.92 1.90 -13.27
C VAL A 58 -0.94 1.59 -11.77
N LYS A 59 0.07 0.89 -11.26
CA LYS A 59 0.19 0.61 -9.82
C LYS A 59 0.25 1.89 -8.99
N TYR A 60 1.03 2.87 -9.41
CA TYR A 60 1.10 4.18 -8.75
C TYR A 60 -0.28 4.87 -8.72
N GLU A 61 -1.00 4.89 -9.83
CA GLU A 61 -2.34 5.53 -9.88
C GLU A 61 -3.38 4.78 -9.05
N VAL A 62 -3.31 3.44 -9.02
CA VAL A 62 -4.16 2.59 -8.17
C VAL A 62 -3.88 2.85 -6.69
N ASP A 63 -2.61 2.93 -6.30
CA ASP A 63 -2.22 3.24 -4.92
C ASP A 63 -2.62 4.69 -4.54
N MET A 64 -2.48 5.66 -5.45
CA MET A 64 -2.95 7.03 -5.24
C MET A 64 -4.47 7.12 -5.12
N ALA A 65 -5.23 6.36 -5.93
CA ALA A 65 -6.69 6.27 -5.82
C ALA A 65 -7.10 5.78 -4.43
N MET A 66 -6.39 4.78 -3.89
CA MET A 66 -6.63 4.26 -2.54
C MET A 66 -6.39 5.36 -1.49
N VAL A 67 -5.30 6.12 -1.59
CA VAL A 67 -4.99 7.24 -0.70
C VAL A 67 -6.11 8.28 -0.68
N PHE A 68 -6.56 8.74 -1.87
CA PHE A 68 -7.62 9.75 -1.97
C PHE A 68 -8.97 9.26 -1.43
N SER A 69 -9.22 7.95 -1.51
CA SER A 69 -10.47 7.34 -1.05
C SER A 69 -10.48 7.10 0.46
N ALA A 70 -9.30 6.96 1.06
CA ALA A 70 -9.09 6.68 2.47
C ALA A 70 -8.52 7.90 3.23
N GLN A 71 -8.95 9.11 2.87
CA GLN A 71 -8.49 10.31 3.54
C GLN A 71 -8.90 10.31 5.02
N GLY A 72 -7.96 10.62 5.91
CA GLY A 72 -8.18 10.69 7.36
C GLY A 72 -7.54 9.56 8.18
N PHE A 73 -6.98 8.54 7.52
CA PHE A 73 -6.19 7.50 8.19
C PHE A 73 -4.70 7.85 8.18
N ALA A 74 -3.98 7.46 9.23
CA ALA A 74 -2.54 7.69 9.32
C ALA A 74 -1.79 6.88 8.24
N TRP A 75 -2.23 5.65 7.95
CA TRP A 75 -1.61 4.83 6.91
C TRP A 75 -1.75 5.42 5.50
N SER A 76 -2.86 6.09 5.20
CA SER A 76 -3.07 6.67 3.86
C SER A 76 -2.17 7.87 3.63
N ASN A 77 -1.94 8.68 4.66
CA ASN A 77 -0.96 9.76 4.64
C ASN A 77 0.48 9.22 4.47
N ALA A 78 0.83 8.17 5.21
CA ALA A 78 2.15 7.54 5.09
C ALA A 78 2.36 6.93 3.70
N LEU A 79 1.33 6.28 3.14
CA LEU A 79 1.33 5.77 1.77
C LEU A 79 1.50 6.91 0.75
N SER A 80 0.79 8.02 0.91
CA SER A 80 0.94 9.21 0.04
C SER A 80 2.37 9.72 0.01
N VAL A 81 3.00 9.86 1.18
CA VAL A 81 4.39 10.33 1.30
C VAL A 81 5.35 9.34 0.63
N LYS A 82 5.11 8.04 0.79
CA LYS A 82 5.90 6.99 0.13
C LYS A 82 5.79 7.10 -1.40
N LEU A 83 4.58 7.17 -1.93
CA LEU A 83 4.32 7.24 -3.37
C LEU A 83 4.97 8.49 -4.00
N GLN A 84 4.83 9.66 -3.37
CA GLN A 84 5.45 10.90 -3.86
C GLN A 84 6.98 10.83 -3.85
N ARG A 85 7.56 10.23 -2.80
CA ARG A 85 9.01 10.02 -2.71
C ARG A 85 9.51 9.10 -3.82
N ASP A 86 8.82 7.99 -4.05
CA ASP A 86 9.19 7.01 -5.05
C ASP A 86 9.07 7.60 -6.47
N TYR A 87 8.00 8.36 -6.74
CA TYR A 87 7.81 9.09 -8.00
C TYR A 87 8.93 10.10 -8.28
N ASN A 88 9.31 10.89 -7.27
CA ASN A 88 10.38 11.87 -7.41
C ASN A 88 11.76 11.21 -7.62
N LYS A 89 12.03 10.08 -6.96
CA LYS A 89 13.28 9.33 -7.15
C LYS A 89 13.44 8.82 -8.58
N ILE A 90 12.35 8.36 -9.21
CA ILE A 90 12.35 7.88 -10.59
C ILE A 90 12.62 9.04 -11.56
N ASN A 91 12.02 10.21 -11.36
CA ASN A 91 12.23 11.38 -12.22
C ASN A 91 13.61 12.05 -12.04
N VAL A 92 14.14 12.12 -10.81
CA VAL A 92 15.46 12.74 -10.54
C VAL A 92 16.63 11.85 -11.00
N GLY A 93 16.42 10.54 -11.08
CA GLY A 93 17.40 9.59 -11.61
C GLY A 93 17.70 9.74 -13.11
N SER A 94 16.87 10.49 -13.86
CA SER A 94 17.10 10.73 -15.29
C SER A 94 17.98 11.95 -15.61
N ASP A 95 18.09 12.94 -14.70
CA ASP A 95 18.68 14.25 -15.05
C ASP A 95 19.92 14.66 -14.22
N THR A 96 20.48 13.79 -13.39
CA THR A 96 21.65 14.16 -12.56
C THR A 96 22.88 13.26 -12.80
N ASN A 97 23.55 13.49 -13.93
CA ASN A 97 25.01 13.42 -13.97
C ASN A 97 25.56 14.69 -13.29
N ALA A 98 25.70 14.68 -11.96
CA ALA A 98 26.43 15.72 -11.24
C ALA A 98 27.17 15.11 -10.05
N SER A 99 28.41 14.69 -10.34
CA SER A 99 29.63 14.86 -9.55
C SER A 99 29.49 15.21 -8.06
N PHE A 100 29.94 14.29 -7.20
CA PHE A 100 30.89 14.65 -6.14
C PHE A 100 31.91 13.53 -5.95
N ASP A 101 33.16 13.85 -6.25
CA ASP A 101 34.36 13.03 -6.14
C ASP A 101 34.81 12.88 -4.67
N GLU A 102 35.22 11.66 -4.27
CA GLU A 102 36.57 11.42 -3.75
C GLU A 102 36.88 9.92 -3.57
N ASN A 103 37.70 9.41 -4.49
CA ASN A 103 38.83 8.47 -4.32
C ASN A 103 38.72 7.23 -3.40
N ASN A 104 38.64 6.02 -4.00
CA ASN A 104 39.85 5.23 -4.38
C ASN A 104 39.50 3.86 -5.01
N LYS A 105 40.08 3.63 -6.20
CA LYS A 105 40.55 2.36 -6.81
C LYS A 105 39.61 1.13 -6.89
N GLY A 106 39.14 0.91 -8.12
CA GLY A 106 39.65 -0.23 -8.91
C GLY A 106 38.67 -1.34 -9.28
N GLY A 107 38.22 -1.33 -10.54
CA GLY A 107 38.00 -2.56 -11.32
C GLY A 107 36.54 -2.93 -11.64
N GLY A 108 36.18 -2.83 -12.92
CA GLY A 108 35.40 -3.87 -13.59
C GLY A 108 33.88 -3.68 -13.70
N GLU A 109 33.45 -3.48 -14.94
CA GLU A 109 32.22 -3.98 -15.56
C GLU A 109 30.88 -3.33 -15.17
N GLY A 110 30.41 -2.50 -16.10
CA GLY A 110 29.03 -2.01 -16.13
C GLY A 110 28.04 -3.15 -16.38
N SER A 111 26.92 -3.10 -15.66
CA SER A 111 25.67 -3.72 -16.09
C SER A 111 24.52 -2.92 -15.53
N SER A 112 23.90 -2.08 -16.37
CA SER A 112 22.58 -1.53 -16.11
C SER A 112 21.58 -2.69 -16.03
N ARG A 113 21.31 -3.16 -14.82
CA ARG A 113 20.18 -4.06 -14.55
C ARG A 113 19.02 -3.22 -14.04
N SER A 114 18.09 -2.97 -14.94
CA SER A 114 16.67 -2.74 -14.65
C SER A 114 16.19 -3.83 -13.70
N ILE A 115 15.81 -3.46 -12.47
CA ILE A 115 15.19 -4.39 -11.52
C ILE A 115 13.67 -4.23 -11.65
N CYS A 116 13.11 -4.88 -12.66
CA CYS A 116 11.79 -5.46 -12.58
C CYS A 116 11.97 -6.92 -12.17
N ASP A 117 11.05 -7.41 -11.34
CA ASP A 117 10.95 -8.76 -10.77
C ASP A 117 11.93 -9.14 -9.66
N GLN A 118 11.41 -9.16 -8.42
CA GLN A 118 11.25 -10.40 -7.63
C GLN A 118 10.03 -10.25 -6.72
N ASN A 119 8.86 -10.64 -7.22
CA ASN A 119 7.71 -10.98 -6.38
C ASN A 119 7.93 -12.43 -5.92
N GLU A 120 8.83 -12.63 -4.96
CA GLU A 120 9.11 -13.93 -4.38
C GLU A 120 8.01 -14.22 -3.33
N MET A 121 7.12 -15.16 -3.66
CA MET A 121 6.17 -15.69 -2.68
C MET A 121 6.97 -16.30 -1.53
N VAL A 122 6.87 -15.70 -0.35
CA VAL A 122 7.47 -16.23 0.87
C VAL A 122 6.88 -17.62 1.14
N ALA A 123 7.70 -18.65 0.94
CA ALA A 123 7.41 -19.99 1.38
C ALA A 123 7.21 -19.96 2.91
N LEU A 124 6.03 -20.41 3.35
CA LEU A 124 5.68 -20.61 4.74
C LEU A 124 6.45 -21.84 5.25
N ASP A 125 7.75 -21.68 5.52
CA ASP A 125 8.55 -22.75 6.11
C ASP A 125 8.35 -22.78 7.63
N TYR A 126 7.57 -23.79 7.99
CA TYR A 126 7.29 -24.30 9.31
C TYR A 126 8.59 -24.73 10.02
N PHE A 127 8.78 -24.21 11.24
CA PHE A 127 9.60 -24.72 12.34
C PHE A 127 10.71 -25.76 12.02
N SER A 128 11.97 -25.32 12.08
CA SER A 128 13.10 -26.21 12.33
C SER A 128 14.04 -25.62 13.37
N SER A 129 13.73 -25.89 14.64
CA SER A 129 14.67 -25.73 15.75
C SER A 129 15.66 -26.89 15.72
N LYS A 130 16.98 -26.63 15.65
CA LYS A 130 18.01 -27.53 16.22
C LYS A 130 19.30 -26.79 16.64
N PRO A 131 20.07 -27.38 17.58
CA PRO A 131 20.69 -26.66 18.70
C PRO A 131 22.23 -26.62 18.65
N GLY A 132 22.85 -25.68 19.36
CA GLY A 132 24.31 -25.51 19.38
C GLY A 132 24.87 -24.74 20.58
N LEU A 133 24.85 -25.38 21.76
CA LEU A 133 25.79 -25.33 22.88
C LEU A 133 26.49 -24.00 23.31
N LYS A 134 26.14 -23.62 24.57
CA LYS A 134 26.99 -23.21 25.70
C LYS A 134 27.49 -21.75 25.80
N SER A 135 26.81 -20.99 26.66
CA SER A 135 27.45 -20.21 27.73
C SER A 135 26.53 -20.18 28.96
N ASN A 136 27.12 -20.14 30.16
CA ASN A 136 26.58 -20.65 31.42
C ASN A 136 26.45 -19.52 32.46
N TYR A 137 25.44 -19.62 33.35
CA TYR A 137 25.16 -18.79 34.55
C TYR A 137 24.63 -17.35 34.27
N TYR A 138 23.40 -16.99 34.65
CA TYR A 138 22.87 -16.95 36.01
C TYR A 138 21.47 -17.57 36.17
N LYS A 139 21.35 -18.44 37.17
CA LYS A 139 20.10 -18.93 37.75
C LYS A 139 19.72 -17.96 38.87
N GLY A 140 18.61 -17.24 38.73
CA GLY A 140 18.12 -16.28 39.72
C GLY A 140 16.66 -15.90 39.51
N LEU A 141 15.76 -16.75 40.02
CA LEU A 141 14.44 -16.42 40.58
C LEU A 141 13.62 -15.28 39.92
N ARG A 142 12.80 -15.61 38.92
CA ARG A 142 11.43 -15.08 38.78
C ARG A 142 10.68 -15.91 37.74
N GLY A 143 9.59 -16.55 38.15
CA GLY A 143 8.55 -16.93 37.20
C GLY A 143 7.84 -15.65 36.73
N GLU A 144 7.19 -15.72 35.57
CA GLU A 144 6.56 -14.59 34.82
C GLU A 144 7.66 -13.76 34.12
N ASP A 145 7.85 -13.72 32.79
CA ASP A 145 6.91 -13.62 31.67
C ASP A 145 7.55 -14.20 30.40
N HIS A 146 6.92 -15.17 29.72
CA HIS A 146 7.34 -15.63 28.38
C HIS A 146 6.37 -15.20 27.27
N GLU A 147 5.29 -14.52 27.63
CA GLU A 147 4.23 -14.09 26.69
C GLU A 147 4.53 -12.72 26.06
N ASP A 148 5.22 -11.84 26.78
CA ASP A 148 5.51 -10.48 26.31
C ASP A 148 6.47 -10.42 25.11
N GLU A 149 7.44 -11.35 25.03
CA GLU A 149 8.34 -11.48 23.87
C GLU A 149 7.58 -11.92 22.60
N ASP A 150 6.56 -12.76 22.74
CA ASP A 150 5.71 -13.19 21.62
C ASP A 150 4.76 -12.07 21.17
N ILE A 151 4.24 -11.27 22.11
CA ILE A 151 3.35 -10.14 21.81
C ILE A 151 4.12 -9.01 21.08
N ASP A 152 5.32 -8.63 21.54
CA ASP A 152 6.13 -7.61 20.86
C ASP A 152 6.55 -8.06 19.45
N GLY A 153 6.94 -9.33 19.29
CA GLY A 153 7.27 -9.91 17.99
C GLY A 153 6.09 -9.88 17.00
N LYS A 154 4.88 -10.20 17.49
CA LYS A 154 3.64 -10.10 16.71
C LYS A 154 3.31 -8.65 16.35
N LEU A 155 3.40 -7.71 17.29
CA LEU A 155 3.19 -6.29 17.02
C LEU A 155 4.18 -5.76 15.98
N LYS A 156 5.46 -6.13 16.08
CA LYS A 156 6.48 -5.76 15.10
C LYS A 156 6.16 -6.30 13.71
N SER A 157 5.62 -7.52 13.63
CA SER A 157 5.16 -8.10 12.37
C SER A 157 3.97 -7.32 11.79
N LEU A 158 2.97 -6.97 12.61
CA LEU A 158 1.81 -6.17 12.18
C LEU A 158 2.22 -4.78 11.66
N ARG A 159 3.19 -4.14 12.31
CA ARG A 159 3.76 -2.85 11.86
C ARG A 159 4.39 -2.91 10.48
N GLY A 160 4.84 -4.09 10.04
CA GLY A 160 5.41 -4.31 8.72
C GLY A 160 4.36 -4.40 7.60
N LEU A 161 3.09 -4.71 7.94
CA LEU A 161 2.03 -4.95 6.95
C LEU A 161 1.35 -3.67 6.46
N ILE A 162 1.32 -2.62 7.29
CA ILE A 162 0.61 -1.38 7.00
C ILE A 162 1.59 -0.26 6.61
N PRO A 163 1.28 0.56 5.58
CA PRO A 163 2.08 1.74 5.25
C PRO A 163 2.24 2.67 6.46
N GLY A 164 3.48 3.03 6.80
CA GLY A 164 3.77 3.87 7.98
C GLY A 164 3.60 3.19 9.34
N GLY A 165 3.45 1.86 9.36
CA GLY A 165 3.23 1.11 10.60
C GLY A 165 4.40 1.17 11.58
N LYS A 166 5.62 1.48 11.14
CA LYS A 166 6.80 1.61 12.01
C LYS A 166 6.71 2.87 12.88
N GLU A 167 6.14 3.95 12.35
CA GLU A 167 6.01 5.25 13.00
C GLU A 167 4.71 5.40 13.81
N MET A 168 3.78 4.44 13.67
CA MET A 168 2.45 4.48 14.28
C MET A 168 2.46 4.15 15.78
N ARG A 169 1.57 4.75 16.57
CA ARG A 169 1.44 4.39 17.99
C ARG A 169 0.71 3.07 18.18
N ASN A 170 1.02 2.32 19.24
CA ASN A 170 0.40 1.02 19.52
C ASN A 170 -1.13 1.13 19.64
N GLU A 171 -1.65 2.20 20.26
CA GLU A 171 -3.08 2.36 20.50
C GLU A 171 -3.88 2.57 19.21
N GLN A 172 -3.23 3.09 18.17
CA GLN A 172 -3.85 3.37 16.87
C GLN A 172 -3.68 2.21 15.88
N MET A 173 -2.72 1.32 16.11
CA MET A 173 -2.31 0.29 15.16
C MET A 173 -3.45 -0.63 14.74
N VAL A 174 -4.24 -1.13 15.68
CA VAL A 174 -5.33 -2.07 15.38
C VAL A 174 -6.43 -1.38 14.55
N ALA A 175 -6.80 -0.16 14.90
CA ALA A 175 -7.82 0.61 14.17
C ALA A 175 -7.36 0.96 12.76
N GLU A 176 -6.11 1.39 12.61
CA GLU A 176 -5.49 1.71 11.33
C GLU A 176 -5.37 0.45 10.46
N LEU A 177 -4.94 -0.67 11.01
CA LEU A 177 -4.88 -1.96 10.30
C LEU A 177 -6.26 -2.43 9.84
N GLN A 178 -7.27 -2.33 10.70
CA GLN A 178 -8.64 -2.66 10.35
C GLN A 178 -9.15 -1.78 9.19
N SER A 179 -8.87 -0.47 9.25
CA SER A 179 -9.25 0.45 8.17
C SER A 179 -8.54 0.13 6.87
N TYR A 180 -7.25 -0.21 6.92
CA TYR A 180 -6.45 -0.58 5.76
C TYR A 180 -6.99 -1.85 5.09
N ILE A 181 -7.26 -2.90 5.87
CA ILE A 181 -7.88 -4.14 5.39
C ILE A 181 -9.24 -3.86 4.74
N SER A 182 -10.05 -3.00 5.36
CA SER A 182 -11.37 -2.63 4.82
C SER A 182 -11.24 -1.92 3.46
N CYS A 183 -10.30 -0.98 3.33
CA CYS A 183 -10.03 -0.28 2.08
C CYS A 183 -9.46 -1.21 1.01
N LEU A 184 -8.60 -2.17 1.37
CA LEU A 184 -8.09 -3.20 0.45
C LEU A 184 -9.22 -4.08 -0.09
N GLN A 185 -10.10 -4.58 0.77
CA GLN A 185 -11.25 -5.37 0.34
C GLN A 185 -12.12 -4.59 -0.64
N MET A 186 -12.37 -3.31 -0.36
CA MET A 186 -13.17 -2.47 -1.23
C MET A 186 -12.49 -2.19 -2.57
N GLN A 187 -11.18 -1.96 -2.57
CA GLN A 187 -10.40 -1.85 -3.80
C GLN A 187 -10.54 -3.11 -4.65
N VAL A 188 -10.32 -4.29 -4.06
CA VAL A 188 -10.41 -5.58 -4.78
C VAL A 188 -11.80 -5.75 -5.38
N ASN A 189 -12.86 -5.54 -4.60
CA ASN A 189 -14.24 -5.64 -5.08
C ASN A 189 -14.52 -4.68 -6.26
N ILE A 190 -14.04 -3.44 -6.18
CA ILE A 190 -14.24 -2.46 -7.27
C ILE A 190 -13.49 -2.89 -8.53
N LEU A 191 -12.23 -3.31 -8.39
CA LEU A 191 -11.41 -3.73 -9.52
C LEU A 191 -11.96 -5.01 -10.16
N GLU A 192 -12.45 -5.95 -9.36
CA GLU A 192 -13.14 -7.16 -9.83
C GLU A 192 -14.34 -6.79 -10.69
N CYS A 193 -15.24 -5.92 -10.19
CA CYS A 193 -16.38 -5.40 -10.96
C CYS A 193 -15.97 -4.69 -12.28
N LEU A 194 -14.80 -4.06 -12.34
CA LEU A 194 -14.30 -3.42 -13.57
C LEU A 194 -13.67 -4.42 -14.55
N SER A 195 -13.10 -5.51 -14.03
CA SER A 195 -12.49 -6.58 -14.82
C SER A 195 -13.51 -7.61 -15.32
N GLU A 196 -14.63 -7.74 -14.61
CA GLU A 196 -15.82 -8.48 -15.03
C GLU A 196 -16.54 -7.71 -16.15
N THR A 197 -15.91 -7.63 -17.32
CA THR A 197 -16.61 -7.28 -18.55
C THR A 197 -17.45 -8.47 -19.02
N PRO A 198 -18.73 -8.28 -19.39
CA PRO A 198 -19.51 -9.30 -20.11
C PRO A 198 -18.94 -9.58 -21.51
#